data_AF-A0A9X2XHN7-F1
#
_entry.id   AF-A0A9X2XHN7-F1
#
_cell.length_a   1.000
_cell.length_b   1.000
_cell.length_c   1.000
_cell.angle_alpha   90.00
_cell.angle_beta   90.00
_cell.angle_gamma   90.00
#
_symmetry.space_group_name_H-M   'P 1'
#
loop_
_entity.id
_entity.type
_entity.pdbx_description
1 polymer ?
#
loop_
_entity_poly.entity_id
_entity_poly.type
_entity_poly.pdbx_seq_one_letter_code
_entity_poly.pdbx_strand_id
1 'polypeptide(L)'
;MKSEIKLVFKDFLMQPPGGVKFQMLIDGQVVDDNIVQKKDTPFTYSLVSDKEQTVITRDDAKKLPSIKNRKTHDVVIQIIGVSGTKKAVNESTLTPGNLLTIVAVSPWVKVPLSNTGAVTQDMFYEVEYGVKRQNKTNTVKVVIQDLPRKILLEALSHRNSTVWAGDRSKKSLPHRTADESSKSVEFPANTHKCNLFVYDVLTAVGINVALIEHGKSKYIPGYSKVGPPLAGEWADENRLLKSWSVQRSPLPGDVGAYAVNYSDASGHVGFVLIQGVCISAGWEKIEVNDVGFRQRSGNAHASDHDFTIFRRYKYSTPQ
;
A
#
# COMPACT_ATOMS: atom_id res chain seq x y z
N MET A 1 35.76 -0.02 -13.84
CA MET A 1 34.58 -0.92 -13.87
C MET A 1 33.33 -0.06 -13.77
N LYS A 2 32.26 -0.34 -14.52
CA LYS A 2 31.03 0.47 -14.50
C LYS A 2 29.95 -0.25 -13.69
N SER A 3 29.31 0.47 -12.77
CA SER A 3 28.15 0.03 -11.99
C SER A 3 27.04 1.05 -12.14
N GLU A 4 25.79 0.67 -11.88
CA GLU A 4 24.65 1.58 -12.01
C GLU A 4 23.73 1.47 -10.79
N ILE A 5 23.22 2.62 -10.33
CA ILE A 5 22.12 2.68 -9.37
C ILE A 5 20.93 3.32 -10.09
N LYS A 6 19.79 2.62 -10.10
CA LYS A 6 18.54 3.13 -10.63
C LYS A 6 17.58 3.42 -9.49
N LEU A 7 17.34 4.70 -9.21
CA LEU A 7 16.39 5.15 -8.19
C LEU A 7 15.04 5.42 -8.84
N VAL A 8 14.05 4.59 -8.49
CA VAL A 8 12.67 4.69 -8.96
C VAL A 8 11.80 5.20 -7.83
N PHE A 9 11.02 6.25 -8.08
CA PHE A 9 9.97 6.69 -7.17
C PHE A 9 8.65 6.05 -7.56
N LYS A 10 7.99 5.36 -6.63
CA LYS A 10 6.65 4.77 -6.81
C LYS A 10 5.75 5.13 -5.64
N ASP A 11 4.44 5.26 -5.88
CA ASP A 11 3.41 5.38 -4.85
C ASP A 11 3.41 6.63 -3.98
N PHE A 12 3.71 7.75 -4.59
CA PHE A 12 3.51 9.05 -3.96
C PHE A 12 2.07 9.48 -4.25
N LEU A 13 1.18 9.27 -3.28
CA LEU A 13 -0.20 9.72 -3.35
C LEU A 13 -0.31 11.26 -3.53
N MET A 14 0.73 12.00 -3.11
CA MET A 14 0.90 13.44 -3.31
C MET A 14 2.38 13.78 -3.53
N GLN A 15 2.66 14.90 -4.21
CA GLN A 15 4.01 15.48 -4.31
C GLN A 15 4.60 15.71 -2.89
N PRO A 16 5.91 15.47 -2.68
CA PRO A 16 6.52 15.70 -1.38
C PRO A 16 6.30 17.16 -0.94
N PRO A 17 5.97 17.40 0.34
CA PRO A 17 5.75 18.75 0.87
C PRO A 17 6.94 19.66 0.57
N GLY A 18 6.68 20.94 0.28
CA GLY A 18 7.74 21.93 0.08
C GLY A 18 8.78 21.88 1.22
N GLY A 19 10.07 21.75 0.86
CA GLY A 19 11.18 21.66 1.79
C GLY A 19 11.58 20.23 2.22
N VAL A 20 10.81 19.20 1.83
CA VAL A 20 11.24 17.80 1.96
C VAL A 20 12.13 17.43 0.78
N LYS A 21 13.26 16.75 1.05
CA LYS A 21 14.17 16.28 0.01
C LYS A 21 14.64 14.86 0.25
N PHE A 22 14.91 14.14 -0.84
CA PHE A 22 15.60 12.85 -0.77
C PHE A 22 17.11 13.08 -0.84
N GLN A 23 17.84 12.28 -0.09
CA GLN A 23 19.29 12.28 -0.05
C GLN A 23 19.81 10.85 -0.25
N MET A 24 20.77 10.69 -1.13
CA MET A 24 21.53 9.46 -1.31
C MET A 24 22.86 9.56 -0.57
N LEU A 25 23.18 8.54 0.20
CA LEU A 25 24.46 8.33 0.83
C LEU A 25 25.09 7.07 0.26
N ILE A 26 26.40 7.12 0.04
CA ILE A 26 27.22 5.96 -0.27
C ILE A 26 28.37 5.91 0.73
N ASP A 27 28.50 4.78 1.44
CA ASP A 27 29.47 4.59 2.53
C ASP A 27 29.39 5.68 3.62
N GLY A 28 28.18 6.18 3.88
CA GLY A 28 27.92 7.26 4.84
C GLY A 28 28.25 8.67 4.32
N GLN A 29 28.80 8.82 3.12
CA GLN A 29 29.03 10.11 2.48
C GLN A 29 27.80 10.54 1.67
N VAL A 30 27.38 11.80 1.81
CA VAL A 30 26.32 12.37 0.99
C VAL A 30 26.80 12.52 -0.46
N VAL A 31 26.13 11.84 -1.39
CA VAL A 31 26.46 11.85 -2.82
C VAL A 31 25.47 12.68 -3.62
N ASP A 32 24.19 12.67 -3.27
CA ASP A 32 23.21 13.58 -3.88
C ASP A 32 22.20 14.03 -2.82
N ASP A 33 22.05 15.33 -2.65
CA ASP A 33 21.25 15.94 -1.57
C ASP A 33 20.07 16.76 -2.10
N ASN A 34 19.85 16.75 -3.41
CA ASN A 34 18.82 17.52 -4.09
C ASN A 34 17.96 16.64 -4.99
N ILE A 35 17.68 15.42 -4.53
CA ILE A 35 16.81 14.51 -5.25
C ILE A 35 15.38 14.95 -4.96
N VAL A 36 14.78 15.63 -5.94
CA VAL A 36 13.37 16.03 -5.90
C VAL A 36 12.61 15.15 -6.88
N GLN A 37 11.60 14.46 -6.37
CA GLN A 37 10.69 13.68 -7.20
C GLN A 37 9.79 14.62 -8.00
N LYS A 38 10.26 15.04 -9.18
CA LYS A 38 9.50 15.84 -10.15
C LYS A 38 9.21 15.11 -11.46
N LYS A 39 9.74 13.89 -11.61
CA LYS A 39 9.72 13.14 -12.86
C LYS A 39 9.24 11.72 -12.60
N ASP A 40 8.38 11.22 -13.47
CA ASP A 40 7.98 9.80 -13.53
C ASP A 40 9.11 8.91 -14.07
N THR A 41 10.18 9.53 -14.58
CA THR A 41 11.39 8.83 -15.00
C THR A 41 12.32 8.56 -13.81
N PRO A 42 12.83 7.31 -13.68
CA PRO A 42 13.85 6.97 -12.70
C PRO A 42 15.10 7.84 -12.84
N PHE A 43 15.78 8.10 -11.73
CA PHE A 43 17.13 8.66 -11.75
C PHE A 43 18.14 7.53 -11.90
N THR A 44 18.99 7.61 -12.93
CA THR A 44 20.11 6.68 -13.10
C THR A 44 21.42 7.34 -12.68
N TYR A 45 22.18 6.66 -11.82
CA TYR A 45 23.51 7.04 -11.39
C TYR A 45 24.51 6.05 -11.97
N SER A 46 25.45 6.53 -12.76
CA SER A 46 26.58 5.76 -13.28
C SER A 46 27.78 5.93 -12.37
N LEU A 47 28.31 4.82 -11.87
CA LEU A 47 29.50 4.75 -11.05
C LEU A 47 30.63 4.13 -11.87
N VAL A 48 31.68 4.90 -12.14
CA VAL A 48 32.85 4.45 -12.89
C VAL A 48 34.06 4.48 -11.97
N SER A 49 34.55 3.31 -11.61
CA SER A 49 35.70 3.16 -10.71
C SER A 49 37.02 3.09 -11.48
N ASP A 50 37.99 3.87 -11.03
CA ASP A 50 39.41 3.76 -11.32
C ASP A 50 40.18 3.14 -10.13
N LYS A 51 41.52 3.21 -10.11
CA LYS A 51 42.34 2.57 -9.07
C LYS A 51 42.16 3.19 -7.68
N GLU A 52 41.70 4.43 -7.58
CA GLU A 52 41.66 5.17 -6.31
C GLU A 52 40.24 5.65 -5.96
N GLN A 53 39.46 6.04 -6.96
CA GLN A 53 38.15 6.66 -6.78
C GLN A 53 37.08 6.07 -7.70
N THR A 54 35.84 6.22 -7.25
CA THR A 54 34.65 5.97 -8.06
C THR A 54 34.01 7.31 -8.39
N VAL A 55 34.00 7.66 -9.68
CA VAL A 55 33.34 8.85 -10.20
C VAL A 55 31.86 8.55 -10.39
N ILE A 56 31.01 9.47 -9.95
CA ILE A 56 29.55 9.30 -9.96
C ILE A 56 28.93 10.38 -10.85
N THR A 57 28.13 9.96 -11.82
CA THR A 57 27.39 10.86 -12.72
C THR A 57 25.92 10.48 -12.73
N ARG A 58 25.03 11.47 -12.60
CA ARG A 58 23.58 11.28 -12.74
C ARG A 58 23.15 11.51 -14.19
N ASP A 59 22.06 10.87 -14.61
CA ASP A 59 21.50 10.90 -15.96
C ASP A 59 21.28 12.29 -16.59
N ASP A 60 21.10 13.34 -15.78
CA ASP A 60 21.09 14.74 -16.21
C ASP A 60 22.50 15.33 -16.43
N ALA A 61 23.50 14.47 -16.62
CA ALA A 61 24.94 14.78 -16.74
C ALA A 61 25.52 15.52 -15.52
N LYS A 62 24.82 15.55 -14.38
CA LYS A 62 25.32 16.14 -13.13
C LYS A 62 26.45 15.28 -12.57
N LYS A 63 27.64 15.86 -12.46
CA LYS A 63 28.76 15.27 -11.71
C LYS A 63 28.47 15.36 -10.21
N LEU A 64 28.59 14.24 -9.52
CA LEU A 64 28.39 14.12 -8.08
C LEU A 64 29.73 13.88 -7.38
N PRO A 65 29.82 14.06 -6.05
CA PRO A 65 31.04 13.78 -5.29
C PRO A 65 31.55 12.37 -5.56
N SER A 66 32.85 12.25 -5.82
CA SER A 66 33.50 10.95 -5.92
C SER A 66 33.61 10.30 -4.53
N ILE A 67 33.65 8.98 -4.54
CA ILE A 67 33.86 8.16 -3.34
C ILE A 67 35.13 7.31 -3.50
N LYS A 68 35.69 6.84 -2.40
CA LYS A 68 36.84 5.91 -2.46
C LYS A 68 36.42 4.61 -3.12
N ASN A 69 37.26 4.03 -3.97
CA ASN A 69 36.99 2.72 -4.55
C ASN A 69 37.01 1.63 -3.45
N ARG A 70 36.01 0.73 -3.45
CA ARG A 70 35.86 -0.37 -2.48
C ARG A 70 35.30 -1.63 -3.16
N LYS A 71 35.42 -2.77 -2.49
CA LYS A 71 34.85 -4.05 -2.94
C LYS A 71 33.33 -4.07 -2.95
N THR A 72 32.71 -3.30 -2.04
CA THR A 72 31.26 -3.09 -1.94
C THR A 72 31.02 -1.68 -1.42
N HIS A 73 29.84 -1.16 -1.73
CA HIS A 73 29.39 0.16 -1.29
C HIS A 73 28.04 0.05 -0.60
N ASP A 74 27.92 0.63 0.59
CA ASP A 74 26.63 0.70 1.28
C ASP A 74 25.86 1.92 0.78
N VAL A 75 24.70 1.70 0.18
CA VAL A 75 23.86 2.73 -0.43
C VAL A 75 22.62 2.93 0.44
N VAL A 76 22.45 4.15 0.94
CA VAL A 76 21.30 4.54 1.74
C VAL A 76 20.54 5.65 1.03
N ILE A 77 19.24 5.45 0.83
CA ILE A 77 18.33 6.53 0.46
C ILE A 77 17.61 6.97 1.72
N GLN A 78 17.64 8.26 2.02
CA GLN A 78 16.95 8.83 3.15
C GLN A 78 16.10 10.03 2.77
N ILE A 79 15.04 10.25 3.54
CA ILE A 79 14.22 11.45 3.49
C ILE A 79 14.73 12.43 4.54
N ILE A 80 14.85 13.70 4.15
CA ILE A 80 15.09 14.81 5.05
C ILE A 80 13.81 15.63 5.17
N GLY A 81 13.25 15.67 6.39
CA GLY A 81 12.09 16.49 6.72
C GLY A 81 12.45 17.97 6.82
N VAL A 82 11.43 18.84 6.80
CA VAL A 82 11.59 20.30 6.89
C VAL A 82 12.32 20.75 8.16
N SER A 83 12.20 19.99 9.26
CA SER A 83 12.92 20.20 10.52
C SER A 83 14.36 19.68 10.52
N GLY A 84 14.84 19.12 9.41
CA GLY A 84 16.14 18.45 9.31
C GLY A 84 16.17 17.00 9.81
N THR A 85 15.04 16.46 10.29
CA THR A 85 14.94 15.06 10.70
C THR A 85 15.22 14.12 9.53
N LYS A 86 16.07 13.13 9.73
CA LYS A 86 16.49 12.15 8.71
C LYS A 86 15.85 10.80 8.98
N LYS A 87 15.36 10.13 7.94
CA LYS A 87 14.85 8.77 8.03
C LYS A 87 15.26 7.97 6.80
N ALA A 88 15.94 6.84 7.00
CA ALA A 88 16.24 5.91 5.92
C ALA A 88 14.94 5.35 5.34
N VAL A 89 14.80 5.39 4.01
CA VAL A 89 13.71 4.74 3.26
C VAL A 89 14.17 3.45 2.60
N ASN A 90 15.47 3.30 2.37
CA ASN A 90 16.06 2.09 1.87
C ASN A 90 17.54 2.03 2.25
N GLU A 91 18.01 0.83 2.56
CA GLU A 91 19.42 0.50 2.77
C GLU A 91 19.72 -0.73 1.91
N SER A 92 20.78 -0.66 1.10
CA SER A 92 21.17 -1.72 0.16
C SER A 92 22.67 -1.73 -0.04
N THR A 93 23.23 -2.84 -0.52
CA THR A 93 24.65 -2.95 -0.85
C THR A 93 24.84 -3.04 -2.36
N LEU A 94 25.70 -2.19 -2.92
CA LEU A 94 26.13 -2.23 -4.31
C LEU A 94 27.48 -2.97 -4.42
N THR A 95 27.50 -4.03 -5.23
CA THR A 95 28.74 -4.68 -5.65
C THR A 95 29.18 -4.09 -7.00
N PRO A 96 30.47 -3.69 -7.16
CA PRO A 96 30.98 -3.16 -8.41
C PRO A 96 30.71 -4.07 -9.61
N GLY A 97 30.32 -3.49 -10.74
CA GLY A 97 29.96 -4.21 -11.96
C GLY A 97 28.47 -4.56 -12.08
N ASN A 98 27.68 -4.36 -11.02
CA ASN A 98 26.26 -4.69 -11.00
C ASN A 98 25.35 -3.46 -11.14
N LEU A 99 24.10 -3.73 -11.51
CA LEU A 99 22.99 -2.79 -11.44
C LEU A 99 22.25 -2.97 -10.11
N LEU A 100 22.09 -1.90 -9.35
CA LEU A 100 21.24 -1.85 -8.16
C LEU A 100 19.99 -1.03 -8.47
N THR A 101 18.80 -1.64 -8.39
CA THR A 101 17.53 -0.92 -8.50
C THR A 101 16.98 -0.65 -7.11
N ILE A 102 16.82 0.63 -6.76
CA ILE A 102 16.24 1.06 -5.51
C ILE A 102 14.85 1.65 -5.79
N VAL A 103 13.83 1.09 -5.14
CA VAL A 103 12.48 1.63 -5.20
C VAL A 103 12.22 2.42 -3.92
N ALA A 104 12.15 3.73 -4.05
CA ALA A 104 11.73 4.61 -2.97
C ALA A 104 10.19 4.68 -2.98
N VAL A 105 9.57 4.07 -1.96
CA VAL A 105 8.14 4.18 -1.68
C VAL A 105 7.98 5.06 -0.45
N SER A 106 7.15 6.08 -0.53
CA SER A 106 6.85 6.90 0.64
C SER A 106 5.36 7.22 0.71
N PRO A 107 4.67 6.82 1.80
CA PRO A 107 3.27 7.15 1.99
C PRO A 107 3.14 8.63 2.42
N TRP A 108 3.36 9.56 1.49
CA TRP A 108 3.10 10.98 1.77
C TRP A 108 1.60 11.23 1.78
N VAL A 109 1.11 11.57 2.96
CA VAL A 109 -0.02 12.48 3.14
C VAL A 109 0.49 13.49 4.14
N LYS A 110 0.50 14.76 3.72
CA LYS A 110 0.65 15.88 4.64
C LYS A 110 -0.56 16.78 4.44
N VAL A 111 -1.53 16.67 5.34
CA VAL A 111 -2.50 17.74 5.58
C VAL A 111 -1.81 18.69 6.56
N PRO A 112 -1.48 19.94 6.19
CA PRO A 112 -1.06 20.93 7.17
C PRO A 112 -2.30 21.40 7.93
N LEU A 113 -2.43 20.94 9.18
CA LEU A 113 -3.42 21.46 10.12
C LEU A 113 -2.71 22.33 11.15
N SER A 114 -3.16 23.56 11.31
CA SER A 114 -2.90 24.32 12.52
C SER A 114 -3.57 23.58 13.67
N ASN A 115 -2.77 23.01 14.57
CA ASN A 115 -3.27 22.29 15.74
C ASN A 115 -3.87 23.27 16.76
N THR A 116 -5.15 23.58 16.59
CA THR A 116 -6.01 24.11 17.65
C THR A 116 -7.30 23.31 17.64
N GLY A 117 -7.29 22.15 18.29
CA GLY A 117 -8.46 21.30 18.45
C GLY A 117 -8.08 19.93 19.00
N ALA A 118 -8.82 19.45 19.99
CA ALA A 118 -8.62 18.12 20.57
C ALA A 118 -8.84 17.05 19.48
N VAL A 119 -7.86 16.17 19.30
CA VAL A 119 -7.99 14.99 18.45
C VAL A 119 -8.96 14.04 19.15
N THR A 120 -10.23 14.09 18.77
CA THR A 120 -11.23 13.10 19.18
C THR A 120 -11.07 11.84 18.32
N GLN A 121 -11.53 10.70 18.84
CA GLN A 121 -11.33 9.37 18.24
C GLN A 121 -11.97 9.18 16.85
N ASP A 122 -12.60 10.22 16.30
CA ASP A 122 -13.26 10.22 15.00
C ASP A 122 -12.43 10.94 13.93
N MET A 123 -11.59 10.15 13.25
CA MET A 123 -11.50 9.95 11.79
C MET A 123 -11.53 11.12 10.77
N PHE A 124 -11.48 12.39 11.17
CA PHE A 124 -11.64 13.55 10.30
C PHE A 124 -10.47 14.55 10.42
N TYR A 125 -10.06 15.18 9.31
CA TYR A 125 -9.22 16.37 9.36
C TYR A 125 -10.11 17.61 9.30
N GLU A 126 -10.22 18.38 10.38
CA GLU A 126 -10.85 19.71 10.37
C GLU A 126 -9.85 20.75 9.86
N VAL A 127 -10.05 21.26 8.64
CA VAL A 127 -9.29 22.37 8.07
C VAL A 127 -10.10 23.64 8.23
N GLU A 128 -9.60 24.59 9.01
CA GLU A 128 -10.11 25.96 9.01
C GLU A 128 -9.35 26.77 7.94
N TYR A 129 -10.07 27.39 7.00
CA TYR A 129 -9.47 28.34 6.08
C TYR A 129 -10.29 29.64 6.02
N GLY A 130 -9.58 30.76 5.88
CA GLY A 130 -10.17 32.09 5.82
C GLY A 130 -10.63 32.42 4.41
N VAL A 131 -11.94 32.52 4.19
CA VAL A 131 -12.49 33.08 2.95
C VAL A 131 -12.44 34.60 3.07
N LYS A 132 -11.50 35.25 2.37
CA LYS A 132 -11.46 36.72 2.24
C LYS A 132 -12.50 37.18 1.21
N ARG A 133 -13.54 37.87 1.67
CA ARG A 133 -14.46 38.64 0.81
C ARG A 133 -14.73 39.99 1.46
N GLN A 134 -14.61 41.07 0.67
CA GLN A 134 -15.02 42.43 1.06
C GLN A 134 -14.61 42.83 2.48
N ASN A 135 -13.30 42.82 2.78
CA ASN A 135 -12.73 43.17 4.10
C ASN A 135 -13.23 42.34 5.30
N LYS A 136 -13.89 41.20 5.09
CA LYS A 136 -14.22 40.22 6.12
C LYS A 136 -13.52 38.88 5.86
N THR A 137 -13.00 38.27 6.91
CA THR A 137 -12.47 36.89 6.90
C THR A 137 -13.52 36.00 7.55
N ASN A 138 -14.13 35.10 6.79
CA ASN A 138 -15.02 34.07 7.34
C ASN A 138 -14.24 32.78 7.52
N THR A 139 -14.37 32.13 8.68
CA THR A 139 -13.79 30.81 8.94
C THR A 139 -14.71 29.73 8.38
N VAL A 140 -14.20 28.89 7.48
CA VAL A 140 -14.92 27.70 7.00
C VAL A 140 -14.19 26.46 7.49
N LYS A 141 -14.90 25.58 8.18
CA LYS A 141 -14.43 24.25 8.58
C LYS A 141 -14.68 23.25 7.46
N VAL A 142 -13.64 22.59 6.99
CA VAL A 142 -13.71 21.52 5.99
C VAL A 142 -13.26 20.22 6.63
N VAL A 143 -14.02 19.15 6.42
CA VAL A 143 -13.74 17.82 6.95
C VAL A 143 -13.23 16.92 5.83
N ILE A 144 -11.99 16.44 5.91
CA ILE A 144 -11.38 15.58 4.87
C ILE A 144 -11.28 14.13 5.36
N GLN A 145 -11.72 13.18 4.53
CA GLN A 145 -11.66 11.73 4.78
C GLN A 145 -10.57 11.07 3.91
N ASP A 146 -9.49 10.57 4.52
CA ASP A 146 -8.38 9.87 3.82
C ASP A 146 -8.47 8.35 4.00
N LEU A 147 -9.44 7.74 3.32
CA LEU A 147 -9.78 6.33 3.50
C LEU A 147 -8.80 5.34 2.81
N PRO A 148 -8.34 5.57 1.56
CA PRO A 148 -7.38 4.67 0.91
C PRO A 148 -6.08 4.55 1.71
N ARG A 149 -5.53 5.66 2.24
CA ARG A 149 -4.35 5.62 3.10
C ARG A 149 -4.58 4.78 4.36
N LYS A 150 -5.72 4.94 5.02
CA LYS A 150 -6.04 4.16 6.25
C LYS A 150 -6.08 2.67 5.95
N ILE A 151 -6.76 2.25 4.88
CA ILE A 151 -6.82 0.84 4.45
C ILE A 151 -5.40 0.30 4.26
N LEU A 152 -4.54 1.05 3.56
CA LEU A 152 -3.19 0.60 3.24
C LEU A 152 -2.27 0.56 4.47
N LEU A 153 -2.33 1.55 5.36
CA LEU A 153 -1.54 1.55 6.59
C LEU A 153 -1.96 0.40 7.52
N GLU A 154 -3.26 0.16 7.65
CA GLU A 154 -3.79 -0.96 8.43
C GLU A 154 -3.32 -2.29 7.83
N ALA A 155 -3.50 -2.52 6.53
CA ALA A 155 -3.05 -3.74 5.88
C ALA A 155 -1.53 -3.96 6.04
N LEU A 156 -0.72 -2.92 5.82
CA LEU A 156 0.74 -2.97 5.95
C LEU A 156 1.21 -3.25 7.37
N SER A 157 0.45 -2.84 8.39
CA SER A 157 0.75 -3.14 9.79
C SER A 157 0.75 -4.65 10.09
N HIS A 158 0.05 -5.43 9.26
CA HIS A 158 -0.03 -6.90 9.37
C HIS A 158 0.98 -7.63 8.50
N ARG A 159 1.88 -6.94 7.77
CA ARG A 159 2.87 -7.60 6.90
C ARG A 159 3.70 -8.62 7.68
N ASN A 160 3.93 -9.80 7.10
CA ASN A 160 4.59 -10.96 7.71
C ASN A 160 3.85 -11.58 8.90
N SER A 161 2.65 -11.09 9.25
CA SER A 161 1.82 -11.74 10.26
C SER A 161 1.38 -13.12 9.79
N THR A 162 1.51 -14.11 10.67
CA THR A 162 1.03 -15.48 10.45
C THR A 162 -0.38 -15.69 10.99
N VAL A 163 -1.03 -14.65 11.53
CA VAL A 163 -2.37 -14.77 12.14
C VAL A 163 -3.45 -15.22 11.14
N TRP A 164 -3.26 -14.94 9.84
CA TRP A 164 -4.14 -15.40 8.75
C TRP A 164 -3.58 -16.61 7.99
N ALA A 165 -2.54 -17.26 8.49
CA ALA A 165 -1.96 -18.44 7.86
C ALA A 165 -2.98 -19.59 7.75
N GLY A 166 -2.77 -20.43 6.74
CA GLY A 166 -3.60 -21.59 6.44
C GLY A 166 -3.67 -22.55 7.61
N ASP A 167 -2.55 -22.84 8.25
CA ASP A 167 -2.38 -23.78 9.37
C ASP A 167 -2.97 -23.30 10.71
N ARG A 168 -3.47 -22.05 10.79
CA ARG A 168 -4.05 -21.48 12.02
C ARG A 168 -5.55 -21.27 11.89
N SER A 169 -6.29 -21.40 12.99
CA SER A 169 -7.65 -20.88 13.05
C SER A 169 -7.63 -19.38 13.36
N LYS A 170 -8.63 -18.65 12.87
CA LYS A 170 -8.79 -17.23 13.17
C LYS A 170 -10.26 -16.85 13.21
N LYS A 171 -10.65 -16.10 14.24
CA LYS A 171 -11.94 -15.40 14.29
C LYS A 171 -11.83 -14.03 13.63
N SER A 172 -12.83 -13.68 12.82
CA SER A 172 -12.96 -12.34 12.26
C SER A 172 -13.12 -11.28 13.35
N LEU A 173 -12.81 -10.04 13.02
CA LEU A 173 -13.26 -8.90 13.80
C LEU A 173 -14.80 -8.89 13.90
N PRO A 174 -15.36 -8.39 15.02
CA PRO A 174 -16.80 -8.29 15.18
C PRO A 174 -17.40 -7.32 14.15
N HIS A 175 -18.53 -7.72 13.56
CA HIS A 175 -19.29 -6.85 12.65
C HIS A 175 -19.93 -5.69 13.43
N ARG A 176 -19.89 -4.46 12.89
CA ARG A 176 -20.17 -3.22 13.65
C ARG A 176 -21.65 -2.80 13.75
N THR A 177 -22.58 -3.37 13.00
CA THR A 177 -24.01 -3.02 13.12
C THR A 177 -24.73 -3.89 14.15
N ALA A 178 -25.33 -3.22 15.13
CA ALA A 178 -26.03 -3.73 16.29
C ALA A 178 -27.20 -4.69 15.96
N ASP A 179 -27.16 -5.90 16.51
CA ASP A 179 -28.05 -6.34 17.61
C ASP A 179 -27.57 -7.70 18.15
N GLU A 180 -27.44 -7.80 19.48
CA GLU A 180 -27.19 -8.92 20.43
C GLU A 180 -26.30 -10.15 20.10
N SER A 181 -25.71 -10.28 18.91
CA SER A 181 -24.57 -11.20 18.69
C SER A 181 -23.66 -10.66 17.60
N SER A 182 -22.59 -9.96 17.98
CA SER A 182 -21.49 -9.62 17.06
C SER A 182 -20.84 -10.92 16.58
N LYS A 183 -21.44 -11.57 15.58
CA LYS A 183 -21.02 -12.85 15.02
C LYS A 183 -19.66 -12.67 14.34
N SER A 184 -18.60 -12.73 15.13
CA SER A 184 -17.29 -13.09 14.62
C SER A 184 -17.42 -14.47 13.99
N VAL A 185 -16.85 -14.63 12.81
CA VAL A 185 -16.89 -15.89 12.08
C VAL A 185 -15.55 -16.55 12.26
N GLU A 186 -15.57 -17.80 12.73
CA GLU A 186 -14.36 -18.59 12.88
C GLU A 186 -14.00 -19.29 11.57
N PHE A 187 -12.80 -19.00 11.07
CA PHE A 187 -12.19 -19.71 9.97
C PHE A 187 -11.25 -20.76 10.57
N PRO A 188 -11.50 -22.05 10.33
CA PRO A 188 -10.68 -23.12 10.92
C PRO A 188 -9.28 -23.14 10.32
N ALA A 189 -8.38 -23.88 10.98
CA ALA A 189 -7.11 -24.26 10.39
C ALA A 189 -7.32 -25.08 9.10
N ASN A 190 -6.30 -25.10 8.25
CA ASN A 190 -6.26 -25.68 6.91
C ASN A 190 -7.26 -25.02 5.93
N THR A 191 -7.44 -23.70 6.02
CA THR A 191 -8.28 -22.92 5.08
C THR A 191 -7.59 -21.62 4.67
N HIS A 192 -7.80 -21.20 3.42
CA HIS A 192 -7.37 -19.89 2.94
C HIS A 192 -8.18 -18.76 3.60
N LYS A 193 -7.50 -17.67 3.96
CA LYS A 193 -8.09 -16.54 4.73
C LYS A 193 -7.89 -15.19 4.05
N CYS A 194 -7.70 -15.17 2.74
CA CYS A 194 -7.53 -13.93 1.97
C CYS A 194 -8.75 -12.99 2.10
N ASN A 195 -9.97 -13.53 2.02
CA ASN A 195 -11.19 -12.77 2.25
C ASN A 195 -11.34 -12.27 3.70
N LEU A 196 -10.95 -13.10 4.67
CA LEU A 196 -10.99 -12.74 6.09
C LEU A 196 -10.02 -11.59 6.38
N PHE A 197 -8.82 -11.62 5.80
CA PHE A 197 -7.85 -10.52 5.91
C PHE A 197 -8.40 -9.20 5.37
N VAL A 198 -9.02 -9.23 4.19
CA VAL A 198 -9.69 -8.04 3.62
C VAL A 198 -10.79 -7.53 4.53
N TYR A 199 -11.63 -8.41 5.06
CA TYR A 199 -12.69 -8.03 5.98
C TYR A 199 -12.16 -7.41 7.27
N ASP A 200 -11.14 -8.02 7.89
CA ASP A 200 -10.58 -7.52 9.15
C ASP A 200 -9.94 -6.14 8.97
N VAL A 201 -9.15 -5.94 7.91
CA VAL A 201 -8.56 -4.62 7.61
C VAL A 201 -9.65 -3.57 7.41
N LEU A 202 -10.67 -3.86 6.60
CA LEU A 202 -11.77 -2.92 6.35
C LEU A 202 -12.56 -2.62 7.63
N THR A 203 -12.83 -3.63 8.44
CA THR A 203 -13.55 -3.49 9.72
C THR A 203 -12.74 -2.70 10.74
N ALA A 204 -11.42 -2.89 10.79
CA ALA A 204 -10.51 -2.16 11.68
C ALA A 204 -10.53 -0.66 11.36
N VAL A 205 -10.49 -0.28 10.08
CA VAL A 205 -10.57 1.12 9.64
C VAL A 205 -12.00 1.69 9.63
N GLY A 206 -12.98 0.94 10.12
CA GLY A 206 -14.36 1.36 10.30
C GLY A 206 -15.25 1.31 9.06
N ILE A 207 -14.82 0.60 8.02
CA ILE A 207 -15.67 0.29 6.87
C ILE A 207 -16.52 -0.92 7.19
N ASN A 208 -17.84 -0.74 7.13
CA ASN A 208 -18.76 -1.85 7.34
C ASN A 208 -18.85 -2.72 6.07
N VAL A 209 -18.35 -3.94 6.15
CA VAL A 209 -18.41 -4.93 5.07
C VAL A 209 -19.56 -5.88 5.34
N ALA A 210 -20.53 -5.92 4.44
CA ALA A 210 -21.68 -6.82 4.57
C ALA A 210 -21.23 -8.29 4.68
N LEU A 211 -21.70 -8.98 5.72
CA LEU A 211 -21.61 -10.43 5.79
C LEU A 211 -22.62 -11.04 4.81
N ILE A 212 -22.18 -12.08 4.11
CA ILE A 212 -22.93 -12.76 3.06
C ILE A 212 -23.24 -14.18 3.49
N GLU A 213 -24.44 -14.64 3.17
CA GLU A 213 -24.83 -16.04 3.34
C GLU A 213 -24.16 -16.93 2.28
N HIS A 214 -23.39 -17.92 2.75
CA HIS A 214 -22.66 -18.90 1.93
C HIS A 214 -23.35 -20.28 1.91
N GLY A 215 -24.56 -20.37 2.45
CA GLY A 215 -25.37 -21.58 2.47
C GLY A 215 -26.23 -21.69 3.74
N LYS A 216 -27.36 -22.39 3.60
CA LYS A 216 -28.25 -22.74 4.72
C LYS A 216 -28.13 -24.22 5.03
N SER A 217 -28.19 -24.58 6.32
CA SER A 217 -28.32 -25.99 6.70
C SER A 217 -29.63 -26.53 6.15
N LYS A 218 -29.57 -27.69 5.48
CA LYS A 218 -30.77 -28.43 5.06
C LYS A 218 -31.50 -29.08 6.24
N TYR A 219 -30.80 -29.26 7.37
CA TYR A 219 -31.29 -30.06 8.50
C TYR A 219 -31.60 -29.23 9.75
N ILE A 220 -31.12 -27.99 9.84
CA ILE A 220 -31.35 -27.11 10.98
C ILE A 220 -32.07 -25.85 10.48
N PRO A 221 -33.39 -25.73 10.68
CA PRO A 221 -34.15 -24.55 10.31
C PRO A 221 -33.54 -23.28 10.92
N GLY A 222 -33.30 -22.26 10.09
CA GLY A 222 -32.73 -20.98 10.52
C GLY A 222 -31.20 -20.94 10.63
N TYR A 223 -30.49 -22.06 10.46
CA TYR A 223 -29.02 -22.04 10.43
C TYR A 223 -28.51 -21.60 9.04
N SER A 224 -27.89 -20.43 8.99
CA SER A 224 -27.24 -19.85 7.82
C SER A 224 -25.76 -19.61 8.12
N LYS A 225 -24.87 -20.06 7.23
CA LYS A 225 -23.44 -19.81 7.32
C LYS A 225 -23.16 -18.45 6.70
N VAL A 226 -23.24 -17.41 7.51
CA VAL A 226 -22.94 -16.04 7.11
C VAL A 226 -21.44 -15.77 7.34
N GLY A 227 -20.76 -15.11 6.41
CA GLY A 227 -19.37 -14.72 6.56
C GLY A 227 -18.90 -13.64 5.60
N PRO A 228 -17.64 -13.19 5.73
CA PRO A 228 -17.04 -12.23 4.81
C PRO A 228 -17.22 -12.62 3.33
N PRO A 229 -17.35 -11.64 2.41
CA PRO A 229 -17.49 -11.95 0.99
C PRO A 229 -16.30 -12.76 0.46
N LEU A 230 -16.55 -13.83 -0.28
CA LEU A 230 -15.50 -14.67 -0.86
C LEU A 230 -14.78 -13.96 -2.01
N ALA A 231 -13.59 -14.44 -2.40
CA ALA A 231 -12.84 -13.88 -3.53
C ALA A 231 -13.66 -13.83 -4.82
N GLY A 232 -14.40 -14.91 -5.13
CA GLY A 232 -15.28 -14.95 -6.29
C GLY A 232 -16.41 -13.90 -6.24
N GLU A 233 -16.87 -13.52 -5.05
CA GLU A 233 -17.92 -12.51 -4.88
C GLU A 233 -17.36 -11.08 -4.96
N TRP A 234 -16.13 -10.87 -4.48
CA TRP A 234 -15.38 -9.65 -4.74
C TRP A 234 -15.15 -9.44 -6.25
N ALA A 235 -14.90 -10.53 -6.98
CA ALA A 235 -14.73 -10.55 -8.43
C ALA A 235 -16.05 -10.54 -9.24
N ASP A 236 -17.22 -10.66 -8.61
CA ASP A 236 -18.52 -10.64 -9.31
C ASP A 236 -19.10 -9.23 -9.41
N GLU A 237 -19.03 -8.63 -10.59
CA GLU A 237 -19.46 -7.26 -10.88
C GLU A 237 -20.87 -6.90 -10.43
N ASN A 238 -21.77 -7.88 -10.32
CA ASN A 238 -23.17 -7.65 -9.92
C ASN A 238 -23.37 -7.67 -8.40
N ARG A 239 -22.34 -8.02 -7.63
CA ARG A 239 -22.39 -8.13 -6.17
C ARG A 239 -21.71 -6.95 -5.48
N LEU A 240 -22.00 -6.78 -4.19
CA LEU A 240 -21.42 -5.76 -3.31
C LEU A 240 -21.70 -4.29 -3.70
N LEU A 241 -22.58 -4.07 -4.69
CA LEU A 241 -22.83 -2.75 -5.29
C LEU A 241 -23.40 -1.70 -4.34
N LYS A 242 -23.92 -2.07 -3.16
CA LYS A 242 -24.42 -1.10 -2.17
C LYS A 242 -23.32 -0.15 -1.70
N SER A 243 -22.14 -0.69 -1.38
CA SER A 243 -21.04 0.08 -0.78
C SER A 243 -19.81 0.18 -1.68
N TRP A 244 -19.76 -0.58 -2.77
CA TRP A 244 -18.57 -0.73 -3.61
C TRP A 244 -18.89 -0.40 -5.07
N SER A 245 -17.99 0.34 -5.71
CA SER A 245 -17.98 0.54 -7.16
C SER A 245 -17.08 -0.50 -7.82
N VAL A 246 -17.46 -0.93 -9.02
CA VAL A 246 -16.66 -1.83 -9.87
C VAL A 246 -15.71 -0.99 -10.70
N GLN A 247 -14.43 -1.33 -10.67
CA GLN A 247 -13.38 -0.66 -11.44
C GLN A 247 -12.56 -1.70 -12.23
N ARG A 248 -12.00 -1.27 -13.36
CA ARG A 248 -11.10 -2.07 -14.22
C ARG A 248 -9.64 -1.67 -14.14
N SER A 249 -9.38 -0.49 -13.58
CA SER A 249 -8.04 0.03 -13.37
C SER A 249 -7.74 0.07 -11.87
N PRO A 250 -6.60 -0.50 -11.43
CA PRO A 250 -6.24 -0.53 -10.02
C PRO A 250 -5.86 0.87 -9.53
N LEU A 251 -6.37 1.29 -8.37
CA LEU A 251 -5.79 2.38 -7.58
C LEU A 251 -5.41 1.89 -6.17
N PRO A 252 -4.43 2.55 -5.51
CA PRO A 252 -4.09 2.24 -4.13
C PRO A 252 -5.31 2.24 -3.20
N GLY A 253 -5.45 1.18 -2.39
CA GLY A 253 -6.55 1.00 -1.44
C GLY A 253 -7.78 0.31 -2.03
N ASP A 254 -7.84 0.06 -3.34
CA ASP A 254 -8.87 -0.78 -3.94
C ASP A 254 -8.69 -2.24 -3.50
N VAL A 255 -9.81 -2.97 -3.36
CA VAL A 255 -9.79 -4.42 -3.17
C VAL A 255 -9.72 -5.09 -4.54
N GLY A 256 -8.57 -5.67 -4.88
CA GLY A 256 -8.37 -6.44 -6.12
C GLY A 256 -8.81 -7.89 -5.94
N ALA A 257 -9.52 -8.44 -6.92
CA ALA A 257 -9.98 -9.83 -6.88
C ALA A 257 -9.99 -10.50 -8.26
N TYR A 258 -9.82 -11.82 -8.25
CA TYR A 258 -10.16 -12.69 -9.39
C TYR A 258 -10.96 -13.89 -8.89
N ALA A 259 -11.77 -14.46 -9.79
CA ALA A 259 -12.54 -15.67 -9.53
C ALA A 259 -11.93 -16.86 -10.27
N VAL A 260 -11.66 -17.96 -9.55
CA VAL A 260 -11.27 -19.25 -10.11
C VAL A 260 -11.93 -20.35 -9.27
N ASN A 261 -12.43 -21.39 -9.91
CA ASN A 261 -13.06 -22.51 -9.22
C ASN A 261 -12.00 -23.52 -8.77
N TYR A 262 -11.26 -23.21 -7.71
CA TYR A 262 -10.39 -24.17 -7.06
C TYR A 262 -11.21 -25.11 -6.16
N SER A 263 -10.63 -26.26 -5.79
CA SER A 263 -11.29 -27.23 -4.90
C SER A 263 -11.60 -26.67 -3.50
N ASP A 264 -10.86 -25.65 -3.07
CA ASP A 264 -10.82 -25.11 -1.71
C ASP A 264 -10.87 -23.57 -1.64
N ALA A 265 -10.94 -22.89 -2.80
CA ALA A 265 -11.02 -21.44 -2.90
C ALA A 265 -11.83 -21.00 -4.11
N SER A 266 -12.45 -19.83 -4.03
CA SER A 266 -13.21 -19.22 -5.14
C SER A 266 -12.36 -18.24 -5.97
N GLY A 267 -11.05 -18.23 -5.76
CA GLY A 267 -10.09 -17.29 -6.36
C GLY A 267 -9.21 -16.64 -5.28
N HIS A 268 -8.74 -15.42 -5.54
CA HIS A 268 -7.92 -14.66 -4.59
C HIS A 268 -8.37 -13.22 -4.47
N VAL A 269 -8.13 -12.61 -3.30
CA VAL A 269 -8.48 -11.23 -3.01
C VAL A 269 -7.43 -10.56 -2.12
N GLY A 270 -7.16 -9.29 -2.36
CA GLY A 270 -6.20 -8.49 -1.60
C GLY A 270 -6.40 -6.98 -1.79
N PHE A 271 -5.54 -6.18 -1.17
CA PHE A 271 -5.52 -4.74 -1.39
C PHE A 271 -4.44 -4.36 -2.39
N VAL A 272 -4.80 -3.53 -3.37
CA VAL A 272 -3.85 -2.90 -4.27
C VAL A 272 -3.02 -1.89 -3.49
N LEU A 273 -1.71 -2.10 -3.41
CA LEU A 273 -0.79 -1.06 -2.92
C LEU A 273 -0.50 -0.06 -4.04
N ILE A 274 -0.21 -0.60 -5.23
CA ILE A 274 0.01 0.09 -6.50
C ILE A 274 -0.35 -0.84 -7.65
N GLN A 275 -0.54 -0.30 -8.84
CA GLN A 275 -0.46 -1.11 -10.06
C GLN A 275 0.79 -2.02 -10.05
N GLY A 276 0.56 -3.34 -10.05
CA GLY A 276 1.60 -4.35 -10.05
C GLY A 276 1.99 -4.90 -8.67
N VAL A 277 1.53 -4.32 -7.56
CA VAL A 277 1.86 -4.79 -6.21
C VAL A 277 0.62 -4.76 -5.32
N CYS A 278 0.39 -5.85 -4.60
CA CYS A 278 -0.69 -5.94 -3.63
C CYS A 278 -0.19 -6.45 -2.28
N ILE A 279 -1.07 -6.34 -1.28
CA ILE A 279 -0.93 -7.01 0.00
C ILE A 279 -2.14 -7.93 0.22
N SER A 280 -1.87 -9.18 0.57
CA SER A 280 -2.91 -10.19 0.78
C SER A 280 -2.43 -11.30 1.70
N ALA A 281 -3.37 -12.12 2.20
CA ALA A 281 -3.01 -13.32 2.93
C ALA A 281 -2.63 -14.44 1.96
N GLY A 282 -1.38 -14.86 2.00
CA GLY A 282 -0.91 -16.11 1.40
C GLY A 282 -1.19 -17.31 2.31
N TRP A 283 -0.66 -18.47 1.96
CA TRP A 283 -0.81 -19.68 2.78
C TRP A 283 -0.06 -19.57 4.12
N GLU A 284 1.15 -19.02 4.13
CA GLU A 284 1.99 -19.00 5.34
C GLU A 284 1.85 -17.72 6.17
N LYS A 285 1.57 -16.58 5.51
CA LYS A 285 1.58 -15.25 6.13
C LYS A 285 0.94 -14.20 5.24
N ILE A 286 0.78 -12.99 5.77
CA ILE A 286 0.47 -11.80 4.97
C ILE A 286 1.70 -11.38 4.18
N GLU A 287 1.53 -11.24 2.87
CA GLU A 287 2.61 -10.97 1.93
C GLU A 287 2.36 -9.69 1.13
N VAL A 288 3.45 -8.99 0.84
CA VAL A 288 3.48 -7.92 -0.15
C VAL A 288 4.22 -8.47 -1.36
N ASN A 289 3.51 -8.66 -2.46
CA ASN A 289 4.05 -9.26 -3.68
C ASN A 289 3.22 -8.81 -4.91
N ASP A 290 3.44 -9.45 -6.05
CA ASP A 290 2.79 -9.16 -7.32
C ASP A 290 1.60 -10.07 -7.64
N VAL A 291 1.06 -10.82 -6.66
CA VAL A 291 -0.10 -11.70 -6.89
C VAL A 291 -1.28 -10.87 -7.39
N GLY A 292 -1.98 -11.37 -8.42
CA GLY A 292 -3.02 -10.61 -9.11
C GLY A 292 -2.49 -9.64 -10.19
N PHE A 293 -1.18 -9.60 -10.47
CA PHE A 293 -0.59 -8.81 -11.56
C PHE A 293 0.51 -9.54 -12.35
N ARG A 294 0.76 -10.81 -12.07
CA ARG A 294 1.88 -11.58 -12.61
C ARG A 294 1.78 -11.76 -14.12
N GLN A 295 0.59 -11.99 -14.67
CA GLN A 295 0.44 -12.22 -16.11
C GLN A 295 0.77 -10.94 -16.89
N ARG A 296 0.15 -9.81 -16.51
CA ARG A 296 0.41 -8.50 -17.13
C ARG A 296 1.84 -8.04 -16.95
N SER A 297 2.51 -8.45 -15.87
CA SER A 297 3.90 -8.09 -15.59
C SER A 297 4.92 -9.04 -16.23
N GLY A 298 4.47 -10.14 -16.86
CA GLY A 298 5.36 -11.13 -17.48
C GLY A 298 6.07 -12.06 -16.50
N ASN A 299 5.64 -12.10 -15.23
CA ASN A 299 6.23 -12.90 -14.15
C ASN A 299 5.42 -14.17 -13.83
N ALA A 300 4.33 -14.42 -14.55
CA ALA A 300 3.39 -15.50 -14.24
C ALA A 300 3.91 -16.89 -14.63
N HIS A 301 3.60 -17.86 -13.78
CA HIS A 301 3.46 -19.26 -14.16
C HIS A 301 2.09 -19.51 -14.83
N ALA A 302 1.95 -20.63 -15.52
CA ALA A 302 0.73 -20.95 -16.28
C ALA A 302 -0.56 -21.01 -15.43
N SER A 303 -0.45 -21.25 -14.13
CA SER A 303 -1.56 -21.33 -13.18
C SER A 303 -1.83 -20.02 -12.43
N ASP A 304 -1.03 -18.98 -12.65
CA ASP A 304 -1.26 -17.67 -12.02
C ASP A 304 -2.43 -16.95 -12.71
N HIS A 305 -3.13 -16.11 -11.95
CA HIS A 305 -4.22 -15.28 -12.45
C HIS A 305 -4.04 -13.84 -11.99
N ASP A 306 -4.41 -12.92 -12.87
CA ASP A 306 -4.46 -11.50 -12.54
C ASP A 306 -5.82 -11.10 -11.99
N PHE A 307 -5.83 -10.07 -11.14
CA PHE A 307 -7.07 -9.43 -10.72
C PHE A 307 -7.81 -8.89 -11.93
N THR A 308 -9.09 -9.23 -12.02
CA THR A 308 -9.98 -8.82 -13.10
C THR A 308 -10.90 -7.69 -12.70
N ILE A 309 -11.14 -7.55 -11.38
CA ILE A 309 -12.01 -6.54 -10.77
C ILE A 309 -11.28 -5.87 -9.62
N PHE A 310 -11.46 -4.55 -9.53
CA PHE A 310 -11.05 -3.73 -8.41
C PHE A 310 -12.28 -3.08 -7.78
N ARG A 311 -12.50 -3.31 -6.48
CA ARG A 311 -13.58 -2.66 -5.74
C ARG A 311 -13.08 -1.43 -5.03
N ARG A 312 -13.68 -0.30 -5.39
CA ARG A 312 -13.44 0.99 -4.74
C ARG A 312 -14.63 1.36 -3.88
N TYR A 313 -14.38 1.67 -2.62
CA TYR A 313 -15.44 2.05 -1.69
C TYR A 313 -16.13 3.33 -2.16
N LYS A 314 -17.46 3.34 -2.24
CA LYS A 314 -18.20 4.48 -2.85
C LYS A 314 -18.00 5.79 -2.11
N TYR A 315 -17.80 5.74 -0.80
CA TYR A 315 -17.58 6.91 0.05
C TYR A 315 -16.09 7.32 0.15
N SER A 316 -15.20 6.75 -0.67
CA SER A 316 -13.84 7.30 -0.86
C SER A 316 -13.78 8.38 -1.94
N THR A 317 -14.89 8.63 -2.63
CA THR A 317 -15.04 9.76 -3.55
C THR A 317 -15.54 10.96 -2.74
N PRO A 318 -14.82 12.11 -2.73
CA PRO A 318 -15.37 13.35 -2.19
C PRO A 318 -16.70 13.65 -2.90
N GLN A 319 -17.75 13.95 -2.14
CA GLN A 319 -18.91 14.67 -2.69
C GLN A 319 -18.55 16.14 -2.88
#